data_AF-A0A3A4P1U3-F1
#
_entry.id   AF-A0A3A4P1U3-F1
#
_cell.length_a   1.000
_cell.length_b   1.000
_cell.length_c   1.000
_cell.angle_alpha   90.00
_cell.angle_beta   90.00
_cell.angle_gamma   90.00
#
_symmetry.space_group_name_H-M   'P 1'
#
loop_
_entity.id
_entity.type
_entity.pdbx_description
1 polymer ?
#
loop_
_entity_poly.entity_id
_entity_poly.type
_entity_poly.pdbx_seq_one_letter_code
_entity_poly.pdbx_strand_id
1 'polypeptide(L)'
;MANNKGHFRLISIIIDCRSCSTLKKYGFYRFSGFLTLLLLFFTLSAFNRDGGPEEIPCLECHDDQADALNERYVHYPFEMKQCDACHDSKTFTLTEQIPDLCLVCHRDFRSEQQAVVHPVAEDCTSCHSPHASKNPLMLLEQVPGLCFSCHEGIPQEEKPKSVHAPVEGGECVTCHSPHTSENVSLLKLKPAELCGGCHDSSDPDFSKAHLNLLKADAKCLLCHRGHFSSNDSLILENSHFPFAEGMCDSCHELPSEAKEISLVASGSELCLTCHSDIDELLQAKFPHVAATEDCLSCHGPHATSNEKLLLEKGQQMCGQCHEELMAQQEGAQLHAPFEGGECAKCHDPHGSSEPGILSGAETQLCLGCHTRIKEQIDKAHPHTAVTQGCVSCHQPHQAQLSSLLKQEGEELCFRCHDSRQREISRFVHYPYKEGACLSCHLPHSGVGVGDLTKEVIQLCTTCHRKKHKDFPHPVGLKPSPGFIVKPENRLDFGQDEEIVCTTCHLPHTSDAPFLLRIGVTGGDLCYECHQR
;
A
#
# COMPACT_ATOMS: atom_id res chain seq x y z
N MET A 1 -59.57 36.16 -3.08
CA MET A 1 -59.56 37.64 -3.13
C MET A 1 -58.12 38.10 -3.00
N ALA A 2 -57.69 39.03 -3.88
CA ALA A 2 -56.58 39.99 -3.78
C ALA A 2 -55.25 39.54 -3.12
N ASN A 3 -54.14 39.41 -3.86
CA ASN A 3 -53.24 40.50 -4.29
C ASN A 3 -52.47 41.16 -3.12
N ASN A 4 -51.19 40.83 -2.92
CA ASN A 4 -50.11 41.81 -2.82
C ASN A 4 -48.72 41.15 -2.71
N LYS A 5 -47.80 41.60 -3.58
CA LYS A 5 -46.36 41.31 -3.54
C LYS A 5 -45.65 42.45 -2.80
N GLY A 6 -44.74 42.13 -1.89
CA GLY A 6 -43.70 43.04 -1.35
C GLY A 6 -42.38 42.27 -1.36
N HIS A 7 -41.43 42.66 -2.22
CA HIS A 7 -40.23 43.46 -1.92
C HIS A 7 -39.14 42.72 -1.12
N PHE A 8 -38.07 42.33 -1.82
CA PHE A 8 -36.71 42.50 -1.33
C PHE A 8 -35.82 43.04 -2.44
N ARG A 9 -35.12 44.14 -2.13
CA ARG A 9 -34.15 44.87 -2.96
C ARG A 9 -32.79 44.16 -2.87
N LEU A 10 -32.08 44.07 -3.98
CA LEU A 10 -30.62 43.90 -3.97
C LEU A 10 -29.96 45.11 -4.64
N ILE A 11 -28.97 45.60 -3.91
CA ILE A 11 -28.17 46.80 -4.11
C ILE A 11 -27.06 46.44 -5.11
N SER A 12 -27.02 47.09 -6.27
CA SER A 12 -25.87 47.04 -7.15
C SER A 12 -24.82 48.05 -6.70
N ILE A 13 -23.67 47.53 -6.27
CA ILE A 13 -22.44 48.29 -6.02
C ILE A 13 -21.81 48.65 -7.37
N ILE A 14 -21.49 49.93 -7.50
CA ILE A 14 -20.83 50.58 -8.63
C ILE A 14 -19.33 50.28 -8.54
N ILE A 15 -18.73 49.77 -9.62
CA ILE A 15 -17.27 49.88 -9.85
C ILE A 15 -17.05 50.80 -11.04
N ASP A 16 -16.34 51.88 -10.72
CA ASP A 16 -15.99 53.04 -11.53
C ASP A 16 -14.87 52.67 -12.52
N CYS A 17 -15.08 52.91 -13.82
CA CYS A 17 -14.02 52.79 -14.83
C CYS A 17 -13.83 54.16 -15.49
N ARG A 18 -13.19 55.08 -14.76
CA ARG A 18 -12.58 56.28 -15.32
C ARG A 18 -11.22 55.90 -15.89
N SER A 19 -11.05 56.01 -17.21
CA SER A 19 -9.93 56.74 -17.86
C SER A 19 -9.78 56.34 -19.33
N CYS A 20 -10.53 56.97 -20.23
CA CYS A 20 -10.01 57.24 -21.57
C CYS A 20 -10.83 58.35 -22.24
N SER A 21 -10.50 59.60 -21.93
CA SER A 21 -11.01 60.77 -22.63
C SER A 21 -9.90 61.37 -23.45
N THR A 22 -9.94 61.20 -24.77
CA THR A 22 -9.31 62.12 -25.72
C THR A 22 -9.82 61.78 -27.12
N LEU A 23 -10.76 62.58 -27.62
CA LEU A 23 -10.65 63.27 -28.92
C LEU A 23 -12.00 63.93 -29.25
N LYS A 24 -12.10 65.18 -28.82
CA LYS A 24 -13.00 66.20 -29.35
C LYS A 24 -12.36 66.73 -30.65
N LYS A 25 -13.09 66.76 -31.77
CA LYS A 25 -13.46 67.97 -32.55
C LYS A 25 -13.72 67.69 -34.05
N TYR A 26 -14.60 68.55 -34.57
CA TYR A 26 -14.96 68.81 -35.98
C TYR A 26 -15.99 67.82 -36.57
N GLY A 27 -17.11 68.21 -37.15
CA GLY A 27 -17.66 69.53 -37.49
C GLY A 27 -18.60 69.36 -38.69
N PHE A 28 -19.84 69.86 -38.58
CA PHE A 28 -20.71 70.37 -39.66
C PHE A 28 -20.78 69.61 -41.01
N TYR A 29 -21.95 69.03 -41.37
CA TYR A 29 -22.86 69.53 -42.43
C TYR A 29 -23.91 68.50 -42.93
N ARG A 30 -25.16 69.00 -43.05
CA ARG A 30 -26.25 68.69 -44.01
C ARG A 30 -26.99 67.34 -44.02
N PHE A 31 -28.26 67.44 -43.60
CA PHE A 31 -29.47 67.23 -44.40
C PHE A 31 -29.33 66.48 -45.74
N SER A 32 -30.06 65.36 -45.85
CA SER A 32 -30.63 64.72 -47.05
C SER A 32 -30.21 63.25 -47.18
N GLY A 33 -31.14 62.34 -46.93
CA GLY A 33 -30.91 60.90 -47.16
C GLY A 33 -31.88 59.96 -46.44
N PHE A 34 -33.14 60.34 -46.27
CA PHE A 34 -34.16 59.49 -45.62
C PHE A 34 -34.95 58.61 -46.62
N LEU A 35 -34.46 58.40 -47.85
CA LEU A 35 -35.23 57.72 -48.90
C LEU A 35 -34.43 56.75 -49.78
N THR A 36 -33.32 56.20 -49.27
CA THR A 36 -32.49 55.23 -50.02
C THR A 36 -32.02 54.06 -49.16
N LEU A 37 -32.74 53.71 -48.09
CA LEU A 37 -32.46 52.50 -47.29
C LEU A 37 -33.62 51.48 -47.25
N LEU A 38 -34.76 51.80 -47.86
CA LEU A 38 -35.94 50.91 -47.90
C LEU A 38 -36.03 50.01 -49.14
N LEU A 39 -35.13 50.18 -50.12
CA LEU A 39 -35.08 49.38 -51.35
C LEU A 39 -33.91 48.39 -51.44
N LEU A 40 -33.01 48.37 -50.45
CA LEU A 40 -31.92 47.39 -50.34
C LEU A 40 -32.26 46.20 -49.42
N PHE A 41 -33.43 46.22 -48.76
CA PHE A 41 -33.90 45.13 -47.91
C PHE A 41 -34.72 44.06 -48.65
N PHE A 42 -35.04 44.25 -49.95
CA PHE A 42 -35.89 43.34 -50.72
C PHE A 42 -35.18 42.52 -51.81
N THR A 43 -33.85 42.63 -51.95
CA THR A 43 -33.07 41.83 -52.91
C THR A 43 -32.00 40.94 -52.28
N LEU A 44 -32.00 40.77 -50.95
CA LEU A 44 -31.16 39.79 -50.25
C LEU A 44 -31.96 38.61 -49.64
N SER A 45 -33.26 38.50 -49.95
CA SER A 45 -34.08 37.33 -49.59
C SER A 45 -34.06 36.21 -50.65
N ALA A 46 -33.10 36.22 -51.58
CA ALA A 46 -33.00 35.24 -52.66
C ALA A 46 -31.58 34.70 -52.86
N PHE A 47 -30.90 34.37 -51.76
CA PHE A 47 -29.76 33.46 -51.74
C PHE A 47 -29.84 32.58 -50.48
N ASN A 48 -30.94 31.84 -50.34
CA ASN A 48 -30.95 30.59 -49.57
C ASN A 48 -30.74 29.43 -50.56
N ARG A 49 -29.48 29.26 -50.95
CA ARG A 49 -28.82 27.98 -51.25
C ARG A 49 -27.66 28.05 -50.25
N ASP A 50 -27.66 27.28 -49.18
CA ASP A 50 -27.56 25.83 -49.22
C ASP A 50 -28.45 25.17 -48.16
N GLY A 51 -29.51 24.50 -48.59
CA GLY A 51 -29.98 23.31 -47.89
C GLY A 51 -28.91 22.25 -48.10
N GLY A 52 -28.01 22.10 -47.12
CA GLY A 52 -27.28 20.85 -46.94
C GLY A 52 -28.27 19.68 -46.79
N PRO A 53 -27.82 18.42 -46.83
CA PRO A 53 -28.71 17.31 -46.49
C PRO A 53 -29.40 17.65 -45.16
N GLU A 54 -30.71 17.48 -45.08
CA GLU A 54 -31.45 17.57 -43.81
C GLU A 54 -30.65 16.75 -42.79
N GLU A 55 -30.02 17.42 -41.84
CA GLU A 55 -29.35 16.73 -40.74
C GLU A 55 -30.45 16.02 -39.98
N ILE A 56 -30.51 14.70 -40.13
CA ILE A 56 -31.39 13.83 -39.35
C ILE A 56 -31.12 14.16 -37.89
N PRO A 57 -32.10 14.64 -37.10
CA PRO A 57 -31.89 14.96 -35.70
C PRO A 57 -31.29 13.74 -34.98
N CYS A 58 -30.25 13.94 -34.16
CA CYS A 58 -29.50 12.82 -33.57
C CYS A 58 -30.40 11.76 -32.90
N LEU A 59 -31.49 12.19 -32.25
CA LEU A 59 -32.45 11.32 -31.56
C LEU A 59 -33.40 10.53 -32.48
N GLU A 60 -33.40 10.77 -33.79
CA GLU A 60 -34.09 9.87 -34.75
C GLU A 60 -33.28 8.61 -35.04
N CYS A 61 -31.95 8.69 -34.97
CA CYS A 61 -31.06 7.53 -35.09
C CYS A 61 -30.66 6.93 -33.73
N HIS A 62 -30.71 7.73 -32.66
CA HIS A 62 -30.45 7.34 -31.27
C HIS A 62 -31.74 7.39 -30.43
N ASP A 63 -32.75 6.66 -30.89
CA ASP A 63 -34.07 6.58 -30.26
C ASP A 63 -34.01 5.91 -28.87
N ASP A 64 -33.01 5.06 -28.64
CA ASP A 64 -32.67 4.47 -27.34
C ASP A 64 -32.40 5.52 -26.25
N GLN A 65 -31.90 6.70 -26.63
CA GLN A 65 -31.68 7.82 -25.71
C GLN A 65 -32.87 8.75 -25.61
N ALA A 66 -33.84 8.67 -26.53
CA ALA A 66 -35.00 9.57 -26.53
C ALA A 66 -35.86 9.40 -25.27
N ASP A 67 -35.89 8.20 -24.69
CA ASP A 67 -36.61 7.92 -23.44
C ASP A 67 -36.03 8.70 -22.25
N ALA A 68 -34.75 9.06 -22.28
CA ALA A 68 -34.12 9.86 -21.23
C ALA A 68 -34.74 11.27 -21.12
N LEU A 69 -35.34 11.80 -22.20
CA LEU A 69 -36.07 13.08 -22.16
C LEU A 69 -37.35 12.99 -21.31
N ASN A 70 -37.86 11.79 -21.04
CA ASN A 70 -39.05 11.57 -20.23
C ASN A 70 -38.73 11.39 -18.74
N GLU A 71 -37.45 11.38 -18.37
CA GLU A 71 -37.04 11.27 -16.97
C GLU A 71 -37.34 12.55 -16.20
N ARG A 72 -37.41 12.43 -14.87
CA ARG A 72 -37.82 13.53 -13.99
C ARG A 72 -36.85 14.72 -14.02
N TYR A 73 -35.56 14.44 -14.16
CA TYR A 73 -34.52 15.45 -14.25
C TYR A 73 -33.73 15.20 -15.52
N VAL A 74 -33.78 16.17 -16.44
CA VAL A 74 -33.06 16.12 -17.70
C VAL A 74 -31.97 17.18 -17.67
N HIS A 75 -30.77 16.80 -18.10
CA HIS A 75 -29.63 17.70 -18.15
C HIS A 75 -29.84 18.71 -19.27
N TYR A 76 -29.66 20.00 -18.97
CA TYR A 76 -30.05 21.10 -19.87
C TYR A 76 -29.53 20.98 -21.31
N PRO A 77 -28.24 20.66 -21.57
CA PRO A 77 -27.76 20.48 -22.95
C PRO A 77 -28.51 19.38 -23.70
N PHE A 78 -28.87 18.30 -23.00
CA PHE A 78 -29.61 17.17 -23.57
C PHE A 78 -31.08 17.53 -23.80
N GLU A 79 -31.72 18.21 -22.85
CA GLU A 79 -33.10 18.72 -22.99
C GLU A 79 -33.25 19.64 -24.21
N MET A 80 -32.24 20.49 -24.44
CA MET A 80 -32.18 21.40 -25.58
C MET A 80 -31.71 20.74 -26.88
N LYS A 81 -31.43 19.43 -26.86
CA LYS A 81 -30.92 18.64 -27.99
C LYS A 81 -29.61 19.20 -28.57
N GLN A 82 -28.79 19.82 -27.73
CA GLN A 82 -27.46 20.34 -28.07
C GLN A 82 -26.40 19.24 -27.92
N CYS A 83 -26.57 18.15 -28.67
CA CYS A 83 -25.69 16.97 -28.56
C CYS A 83 -24.24 17.28 -28.92
N ASP A 84 -24.02 18.23 -29.83
CA ASP A 84 -22.72 18.68 -30.32
C ASP A 84 -21.89 19.45 -29.27
N ALA A 85 -22.51 19.85 -28.15
CA ALA A 85 -21.79 20.45 -27.03
C ALA A 85 -20.92 19.43 -26.27
N CYS A 86 -21.23 18.14 -26.40
CA CYS A 86 -20.52 17.06 -25.69
C CYS A 86 -20.04 15.94 -26.62
N HIS A 87 -20.70 15.73 -27.75
CA HIS A 87 -20.37 14.69 -28.73
C HIS A 87 -19.91 15.29 -30.05
N ASP A 88 -18.93 14.69 -30.70
CA ASP A 88 -18.59 15.01 -32.07
C ASP A 88 -19.76 14.60 -32.99
N SER A 89 -20.23 15.53 -33.82
CA SER A 89 -21.42 15.31 -34.65
C SER A 89 -21.25 14.25 -35.73
N LYS A 90 -20.02 13.80 -36.03
CA LYS A 90 -19.73 12.78 -37.05
C LYS A 90 -19.42 11.43 -36.44
N THR A 91 -18.64 11.38 -35.36
CA THR A 91 -18.20 10.12 -34.73
C THR A 91 -19.00 9.75 -33.49
N PHE A 92 -19.81 10.69 -32.96
CA PHE A 92 -20.56 10.57 -31.72
C PHE A 92 -19.71 10.24 -30.47
N THR A 93 -18.39 10.38 -30.58
CA THR A 93 -17.47 10.29 -29.45
C THR A 93 -17.49 11.58 -28.64
N LEU A 94 -17.10 11.52 -27.36
CA LEU A 94 -16.99 12.75 -26.56
C LEU A 94 -15.97 13.72 -27.18
N THR A 95 -16.28 15.01 -27.17
CA THR A 95 -15.41 16.06 -27.73
C THR A 95 -14.19 16.33 -26.86
N GLU A 96 -14.25 15.99 -25.58
CA GLU A 96 -13.18 16.13 -24.59
C GLU A 96 -13.30 14.99 -23.56
N GLN A 97 -12.23 14.68 -22.82
CA GLN A 97 -12.28 13.67 -21.77
C GLN A 97 -12.93 14.23 -20.49
N ILE A 98 -13.46 13.32 -19.66
CA ILE A 98 -13.94 13.65 -18.30
C ILE A 98 -12.70 13.73 -17.40
N PRO A 99 -12.60 14.73 -16.49
CA PRO A 99 -13.64 15.68 -16.08
C PRO A 99 -13.70 16.98 -16.92
N ASP A 100 -12.71 17.24 -17.78
CA ASP A 100 -12.56 18.52 -18.48
C ASP A 100 -13.79 18.92 -19.31
N LEU A 101 -14.44 17.94 -19.96
CA LEU A 101 -15.67 18.16 -20.71
C LEU A 101 -16.78 18.81 -19.84
N CYS A 102 -16.99 18.26 -18.65
CA CYS A 102 -18.01 18.72 -17.72
C CYS A 102 -17.65 20.10 -17.14
N LEU A 103 -16.35 20.31 -16.87
CA LEU A 103 -15.79 21.52 -16.26
C LEU A 103 -15.71 22.72 -17.22
N VAL A 104 -16.08 22.56 -18.50
CA VAL A 104 -16.35 23.68 -19.41
C VAL A 104 -17.47 24.56 -18.86
N CYS A 105 -18.54 23.92 -18.39
CA CYS A 105 -19.74 24.55 -17.85
C CYS A 105 -19.75 24.54 -16.31
N HIS A 106 -19.36 23.42 -15.67
CA HIS A 106 -19.39 23.26 -14.21
C HIS A 106 -18.07 23.66 -13.54
N ARG A 107 -17.64 24.90 -13.79
CA ARG A 107 -16.30 25.39 -13.40
C ARG A 107 -16.04 25.39 -11.88
N ASP A 108 -17.11 25.44 -11.08
CA ASP A 108 -17.03 25.47 -9.62
C ASP A 108 -16.45 24.20 -8.99
N PHE A 109 -16.34 23.10 -9.77
CA PHE A 109 -15.77 21.82 -9.32
C PHE A 109 -14.33 21.57 -9.79
N ARG A 110 -13.62 22.58 -10.32
CA ARG A 110 -12.20 22.42 -10.70
C ARG A 110 -11.34 22.12 -9.47
N SER A 111 -10.63 21.00 -9.49
CA SER A 111 -9.85 20.43 -8.39
C SER A 111 -8.64 21.26 -7.97
N GLU A 112 -8.10 22.09 -8.86
CA GLU A 112 -6.87 22.90 -8.66
C GLU A 112 -6.95 23.94 -7.52
N GLN A 113 -8.07 24.05 -6.82
CA GLN A 113 -8.34 25.07 -5.81
C GLN A 113 -8.52 24.54 -4.38
N GLN A 114 -8.41 23.23 -4.13
CA GLN A 114 -8.74 22.66 -2.81
C GLN A 114 -7.73 21.63 -2.31
N ALA A 115 -7.59 21.54 -0.97
CA ALA A 115 -6.57 20.72 -0.31
C ALA A 115 -6.82 19.20 -0.40
N VAL A 116 -8.07 18.77 -0.42
CA VAL A 116 -8.48 17.35 -0.49
C VAL A 116 -9.51 17.16 -1.58
N VAL A 117 -9.25 16.23 -2.50
CA VAL A 117 -10.13 15.87 -3.62
C VAL A 117 -10.58 14.43 -3.43
N HIS A 118 -11.86 14.17 -3.62
CA HIS A 118 -12.41 12.81 -3.62
C HIS A 118 -11.83 12.05 -4.82
N PRO A 119 -11.18 10.88 -4.66
CA PRO A 119 -10.50 10.20 -5.77
C PRO A 119 -11.38 9.93 -7.00
N VAL A 120 -12.66 9.60 -6.79
CA VAL A 120 -13.61 9.38 -7.90
C VAL A 120 -14.11 10.66 -8.58
N ALA A 121 -13.68 11.85 -8.12
CA ALA A 121 -14.09 13.13 -8.71
C ALA A 121 -13.50 13.36 -10.12
N GLU A 122 -12.54 12.52 -10.55
CA GLU A 122 -12.00 12.51 -11.91
C GLU A 122 -12.97 11.86 -12.92
N ASP A 123 -13.90 11.01 -12.47
CA ASP A 123 -14.97 10.44 -13.31
C ASP A 123 -16.34 10.89 -12.78
N CYS A 124 -16.81 12.02 -13.28
CA CYS A 124 -18.12 12.56 -12.90
C CYS A 124 -19.28 11.58 -13.20
N THR A 125 -19.12 10.71 -14.21
CA THR A 125 -20.18 9.82 -14.68
C THR A 125 -20.37 8.58 -13.82
N SER A 126 -19.44 8.31 -12.91
CA SER A 126 -19.60 7.28 -11.86
C SER A 126 -20.76 7.59 -10.90
N CYS A 127 -21.08 8.87 -10.73
CA CYS A 127 -22.11 9.35 -9.81
C CYS A 127 -23.24 10.11 -10.51
N HIS A 128 -22.95 10.80 -11.61
CA HIS A 128 -23.90 11.63 -12.35
C HIS A 128 -24.22 11.07 -13.73
N SER A 129 -25.50 11.04 -14.09
CA SER A 129 -25.93 10.84 -15.46
C SER A 129 -25.69 12.11 -16.28
N PRO A 130 -24.97 12.05 -17.42
CA PRO A 130 -24.72 13.21 -18.27
C PRO A 130 -25.97 13.66 -19.06
N HIS A 131 -27.02 12.83 -19.12
CA HIS A 131 -28.22 13.09 -19.93
C HIS A 131 -29.48 13.28 -19.09
N ALA A 132 -29.87 12.29 -18.30
CA ALA A 132 -31.11 12.33 -17.51
C ALA A 132 -31.07 11.38 -16.32
N SER A 133 -31.79 11.71 -15.26
CA SER A 133 -31.92 10.86 -14.07
C SER A 133 -33.30 10.99 -13.42
N LYS A 134 -33.67 9.94 -12.69
CA LYS A 134 -34.80 9.92 -11.75
C LYS A 134 -34.52 10.70 -10.48
N ASN A 135 -33.23 10.92 -10.18
CA ASN A 135 -32.77 11.55 -8.95
C ASN A 135 -32.32 13.01 -9.21
N PRO A 136 -32.49 13.89 -8.23
CA PRO A 136 -32.05 15.29 -8.34
C PRO A 136 -30.54 15.37 -8.54
N LEU A 137 -30.06 16.51 -9.08
CA LEU A 137 -28.65 16.76 -9.38
C LEU A 137 -28.04 15.71 -10.32
N MET A 138 -28.88 15.05 -11.12
CA MET A 138 -28.47 14.03 -12.10
C MET A 138 -27.85 12.78 -11.47
N LEU A 139 -28.06 12.49 -10.20
CA LEU A 139 -27.39 11.36 -9.55
C LEU A 139 -27.87 10.01 -10.09
N LEU A 140 -26.99 9.02 -10.22
CA LEU A 140 -27.37 7.67 -10.63
C LEU A 140 -28.21 6.93 -9.56
N GLU A 141 -28.00 7.27 -8.29
CA GLU A 141 -28.72 6.75 -7.12
C GLU A 141 -28.85 7.84 -6.05
N GLN A 142 -29.77 7.70 -5.09
CA GLN A 142 -29.91 8.61 -3.96
C GLN A 142 -28.90 8.30 -2.86
N VAL A 143 -28.49 9.32 -2.11
CA VAL A 143 -27.72 9.15 -0.88
C VAL A 143 -28.65 8.53 0.18
N PRO A 144 -28.22 7.49 0.92
CA PRO A 144 -26.85 7.00 1.03
C PRO A 144 -26.47 5.88 0.06
N GLY A 145 -27.44 5.30 -0.67
CA GLY A 145 -27.22 4.18 -1.59
C GLY A 145 -26.13 4.44 -2.62
N LEU A 146 -26.05 5.67 -3.15
CA LEU A 146 -24.99 6.07 -4.07
C LEU A 146 -23.60 5.92 -3.45
N CYS A 147 -23.41 6.47 -2.24
CA CYS A 147 -22.13 6.38 -1.54
C CYS A 147 -21.79 4.92 -1.22
N PHE A 148 -22.79 4.13 -0.81
CA PHE A 148 -22.61 2.72 -0.45
C PHE A 148 -22.43 1.78 -1.64
N SER A 149 -22.54 2.28 -2.88
CA SER A 149 -22.14 1.52 -4.06
C SER A 149 -20.62 1.29 -4.13
N CYS A 150 -19.83 2.14 -3.44
CA CYS A 150 -18.38 2.02 -3.36
C CYS A 150 -17.85 1.97 -1.91
N HIS A 151 -18.44 2.74 -0.99
CA HIS A 151 -18.06 2.72 0.42
C HIS A 151 -18.80 1.61 1.15
N GLU A 152 -18.07 0.76 1.85
CA GLU A 152 -18.70 -0.22 2.73
C GLU A 152 -19.50 0.51 3.81
N GLY A 153 -20.82 0.28 3.81
CA GLY A 153 -21.74 0.88 4.77
C GLY A 153 -21.58 0.28 6.16
N ILE A 154 -22.61 0.41 6.98
CA ILE A 154 -22.60 -0.18 8.33
C ILE A 154 -22.48 -1.71 8.20
N PRO A 155 -21.48 -2.34 8.85
CA PRO A 155 -21.28 -3.79 8.79
C PRO A 155 -22.58 -4.53 9.16
N GLN A 156 -23.06 -5.38 8.25
CA GLN A 156 -24.32 -6.12 8.46
C GLN A 156 -24.15 -7.27 9.46
N GLU A 157 -22.93 -7.82 9.55
CA GLU A 157 -22.61 -9.01 10.36
C GLU A 157 -22.35 -8.65 11.83
N GLU A 158 -21.84 -7.45 12.09
CA GLU A 158 -21.60 -6.89 13.43
C GLU A 158 -22.41 -5.61 13.58
N LYS A 159 -23.71 -5.75 13.87
CA LYS A 159 -24.56 -4.57 14.10
C LYS A 159 -23.92 -3.72 15.21
N PRO A 160 -23.51 -2.48 14.93
CA PRO A 160 -22.91 -1.62 15.93
C PRO A 160 -23.92 -1.36 17.04
N LYS A 161 -23.42 -1.17 18.27
CA LYS A 161 -24.29 -0.88 19.42
C LYS A 161 -24.99 0.46 19.26
N SER A 162 -24.28 1.44 18.70
CA SER A 162 -24.82 2.76 18.39
C SER A 162 -24.40 3.25 17.02
N VAL A 163 -25.36 3.81 16.31
CA VAL A 163 -25.17 4.51 15.04
C VAL A 163 -25.52 5.97 15.28
N HIS A 164 -24.69 6.87 14.77
CA HIS A 164 -24.93 8.30 14.85
C HIS A 164 -26.15 8.66 13.99
N ALA A 165 -27.11 9.38 14.56
CA ALA A 165 -28.41 9.63 13.93
C ALA A 165 -28.35 10.18 12.48
N PRO A 166 -27.45 11.14 12.13
CA PRO A 166 -27.33 11.58 10.74
C PRO A 166 -26.88 10.46 9.78
N VAL A 167 -26.06 9.52 10.26
CA VAL A 167 -25.62 8.37 9.45
C VAL A 167 -26.73 7.36 9.29
N GLU A 168 -27.48 7.08 10.35
CA GLU A 168 -28.66 6.21 10.29
C GLU A 168 -29.73 6.77 9.32
N GLY A 169 -29.89 8.10 9.30
CA GLY A 169 -30.76 8.81 8.36
C GLY A 169 -30.21 8.92 6.92
N GLY A 170 -28.98 8.47 6.66
CA GLY A 170 -28.35 8.58 5.33
C GLY A 170 -27.94 10.01 4.94
N GLU A 171 -27.76 10.90 5.91
CA GLU A 171 -27.45 12.31 5.73
C GLU A 171 -25.95 12.57 5.55
N CYS A 172 -25.26 11.74 4.75
CA CYS A 172 -23.80 11.77 4.62
C CYS A 172 -23.28 13.17 4.20
N VAL A 173 -24.02 13.82 3.30
CA VAL A 173 -23.70 15.14 2.77
C VAL A 173 -23.97 16.29 3.75
N THR A 174 -24.49 16.03 4.95
CA THR A 174 -24.57 17.03 6.02
C THR A 174 -23.15 17.36 6.52
N CYS A 175 -22.31 16.33 6.64
CA CYS A 175 -20.95 16.45 7.16
C CYS A 175 -19.89 16.44 6.05
N HIS A 176 -20.09 15.63 5.02
CA HIS A 176 -19.11 15.43 3.96
C HIS A 176 -19.43 16.23 2.70
N SER A 177 -18.38 16.69 2.02
CA SER A 177 -18.44 17.18 0.65
C SER A 177 -18.13 16.03 -0.30
N PRO A 178 -19.02 15.69 -1.25
CA PRO A 178 -18.82 14.52 -2.12
C PRO A 178 -17.69 14.70 -3.15
N HIS A 179 -17.21 15.92 -3.37
CA HIS A 179 -16.20 16.23 -4.39
C HIS A 179 -14.88 16.65 -3.77
N THR A 180 -14.88 17.70 -2.96
CA THR A 180 -13.64 18.36 -2.52
C THR A 180 -13.85 19.06 -1.18
N SER A 181 -12.78 19.19 -0.38
CA SER A 181 -12.79 19.96 0.86
C SER A 181 -11.40 20.47 1.24
N GLU A 182 -11.37 21.51 2.09
CA GLU A 182 -10.17 21.95 2.82
C GLU A 182 -9.81 21.05 4.01
N ASN A 183 -10.71 20.16 4.42
CA ASN A 183 -10.51 19.30 5.60
C ASN A 183 -10.34 17.84 5.20
N VAL A 184 -9.54 17.12 6.00
CA VAL A 184 -9.38 15.66 5.90
C VAL A 184 -10.71 14.93 5.90
N SER A 185 -10.76 13.78 5.22
CA SER A 185 -11.98 12.99 5.05
C SER A 185 -13.14 13.77 4.42
N LEU A 186 -12.84 14.81 3.66
CA LEU A 186 -13.81 15.65 2.94
C LEU A 186 -14.85 16.32 3.86
N LEU A 187 -14.51 16.60 5.12
CA LEU A 187 -15.44 17.28 6.04
C LEU A 187 -15.72 18.71 5.58
N LYS A 188 -16.97 19.15 5.57
CA LYS A 188 -17.35 20.50 5.14
C LYS A 188 -16.76 21.61 6.02
N LEU A 189 -16.59 21.33 7.31
CA LEU A 189 -16.05 22.24 8.31
C LEU A 189 -15.05 21.49 9.20
N LYS A 190 -14.28 22.23 9.99
CA LYS A 190 -13.41 21.63 11.00
C LYS A 190 -14.25 20.90 12.06
N PRO A 191 -13.77 19.79 12.65
CA PRO A 191 -14.57 18.96 13.55
C PRO A 191 -15.31 19.72 14.67
N ALA A 192 -14.64 20.64 15.38
CA ALA A 192 -15.27 21.39 16.46
C ALA A 192 -16.46 22.25 15.99
N GLU A 193 -16.33 22.91 14.84
CA GLU A 193 -17.39 23.73 14.25
C GLU A 193 -18.50 22.87 13.65
N LEU A 194 -18.12 21.77 12.96
CA LEU A 194 -19.07 20.86 12.34
C LEU A 194 -19.97 20.19 13.38
N CYS A 195 -19.36 19.58 14.39
CA CYS A 195 -20.07 18.92 15.47
C CYS A 195 -20.84 19.95 16.30
N GLY A 196 -20.25 21.12 16.55
CA GLY A 196 -20.88 22.23 17.27
C GLY A 196 -22.14 22.80 16.60
N GLY A 197 -22.32 22.56 15.29
CA GLY A 197 -23.54 22.91 14.58
C GLY A 197 -24.79 22.15 15.05
N CYS A 198 -24.60 20.99 15.68
CA CYS A 198 -25.69 20.17 16.24
C CYS A 198 -25.52 19.86 17.73
N HIS A 199 -24.28 19.77 18.23
CA HIS A 199 -23.95 19.49 19.62
C HIS A 199 -23.57 20.77 20.35
N ASP A 200 -24.44 21.25 21.23
CA ASP A 200 -24.20 22.46 22.01
C ASP A 200 -23.24 22.17 23.18
N SER A 201 -21.99 22.64 23.06
CA SER A 201 -21.00 22.50 24.13
C SER A 201 -21.29 23.35 25.36
N SER A 202 -22.22 24.32 25.27
CA SER A 202 -22.66 25.12 26.40
C SER A 202 -23.77 24.46 27.22
N ASP A 203 -24.34 23.36 26.70
CA ASP A 203 -25.32 22.57 27.44
C ASP A 203 -24.69 21.98 28.73
N PRO A 204 -25.36 22.12 29.90
CA PRO A 204 -24.82 21.62 31.17
C PRO A 204 -24.65 20.10 31.22
N ASP A 205 -25.55 19.33 30.60
CA ASP A 205 -25.46 17.87 30.59
C ASP A 205 -24.33 17.42 29.67
N PHE A 206 -24.15 18.08 28.52
CA PHE A 206 -22.98 17.88 27.66
C PHE A 206 -21.68 18.20 28.38
N SER A 207 -21.60 19.36 29.04
CA SER A 207 -20.42 19.80 29.77
C SER A 207 -20.07 18.81 30.88
N LYS A 208 -21.08 18.37 31.64
CA LYS A 208 -20.93 17.36 32.69
C LYS A 208 -20.46 16.01 32.14
N ALA A 209 -20.96 15.56 30.99
CA ALA A 209 -20.51 14.33 30.34
C ALA A 209 -19.04 14.40 29.91
N HIS A 210 -18.54 15.60 29.61
CA HIS A 210 -17.11 15.86 29.34
C HIS A 210 -16.37 16.41 30.56
N LEU A 211 -16.88 16.13 31.76
CA LEU A 211 -16.26 16.47 33.06
C LEU A 211 -16.01 17.97 33.29
N ASN A 212 -16.64 18.83 32.48
CA ASN A 212 -16.40 20.28 32.39
C ASN A 212 -14.96 20.64 31.95
N LEU A 213 -14.31 19.73 31.23
CA LEU A 213 -12.91 19.86 30.81
C LEU A 213 -12.76 20.19 29.32
N LEU A 214 -13.85 20.12 28.54
CA LEU A 214 -13.81 20.37 27.11
C LEU A 214 -13.55 21.85 26.80
N LYS A 215 -12.50 22.12 26.03
CA LYS A 215 -12.15 23.46 25.54
C LYS A 215 -12.81 23.73 24.19
N ALA A 216 -12.90 25.01 23.81
CA ALA A 216 -13.54 25.45 22.57
C ALA A 216 -12.88 24.88 21.29
N ASP A 217 -11.60 24.51 21.35
CA ASP A 217 -10.82 23.92 20.26
C ASP A 217 -10.69 22.39 20.36
N ALA A 218 -11.56 21.74 21.13
CA ALA A 218 -11.49 20.31 21.35
C ALA A 218 -11.50 19.50 20.05
N LYS A 219 -10.61 18.51 19.98
CA LYS A 219 -10.50 17.59 18.86
C LYS A 219 -11.41 16.39 19.10
N CYS A 220 -12.70 16.54 18.81
CA CYS A 220 -13.73 15.53 19.09
C CYS A 220 -13.35 14.12 18.58
N LEU A 221 -12.76 14.05 17.39
CA LEU A 221 -12.40 12.79 16.71
C LEU A 221 -11.21 12.04 17.34
N LEU A 222 -10.53 12.61 18.33
CA LEU A 222 -9.53 11.87 19.11
C LEU A 222 -10.16 10.87 20.06
N CYS A 223 -11.40 11.12 20.49
CA CYS A 223 -12.11 10.25 21.42
C CYS A 223 -13.38 9.66 20.82
N HIS A 224 -13.99 10.33 19.83
CA HIS A 224 -15.25 9.91 19.22
C HIS A 224 -15.13 9.46 17.77
N ARG A 225 -15.97 8.50 17.39
CA ARG A 225 -16.21 8.08 16.01
C ARG A 225 -17.46 8.77 15.49
N GLY A 226 -17.35 9.47 14.35
CA GLY A 226 -18.46 10.26 13.79
C GLY A 226 -19.61 9.45 13.20
N HIS A 227 -19.48 8.12 13.07
CA HIS A 227 -20.46 7.27 12.38
C HIS A 227 -21.14 6.25 13.29
N PHE A 228 -20.40 5.27 13.80
CA PHE A 228 -20.95 4.21 14.63
C PHE A 228 -19.87 3.68 15.57
N SER A 229 -20.26 3.03 16.66
CA SER A 229 -19.34 2.44 17.64
C SER A 229 -19.95 1.22 18.33
N SER A 230 -19.11 0.47 19.02
CA SER A 230 -19.48 -0.64 19.91
C SER A 230 -20.02 -0.17 21.27
N ASN A 231 -19.95 1.13 21.58
CA ASN A 231 -20.50 1.72 22.81
C ASN A 231 -21.57 2.79 22.54
N ASP A 232 -22.32 3.14 23.59
CA ASP A 232 -23.49 4.04 23.52
C ASP A 232 -23.13 5.51 23.28
N SER A 233 -21.86 5.88 23.51
CA SER A 233 -21.37 7.26 23.48
C SER A 233 -20.51 7.57 22.24
N LEU A 234 -20.48 6.67 21.26
CA LEU A 234 -19.64 6.76 20.07
C LEU A 234 -18.15 6.98 20.37
N ILE A 235 -17.65 6.52 21.52
CA ILE A 235 -16.23 6.59 21.86
C ILE A 235 -15.47 5.58 20.98
N LEU A 236 -14.21 5.84 20.65
CA LEU A 236 -13.37 4.90 19.90
C LEU A 236 -13.29 3.53 20.59
N GLU A 237 -13.28 2.46 19.79
CA GLU A 237 -13.42 1.07 20.25
C GLU A 237 -12.30 0.65 21.21
N ASN A 238 -11.07 1.11 20.97
CA ASN A 238 -9.93 0.80 21.83
C ASN A 238 -9.78 1.89 22.87
N SER A 239 -10.52 1.78 23.96
CA SER A 239 -10.39 2.66 25.12
C SER A 239 -9.48 2.03 26.17
N HIS A 240 -8.57 2.83 26.71
CA HIS A 240 -7.72 2.48 27.83
C HIS A 240 -8.56 2.26 29.08
N PHE A 241 -8.29 1.19 29.82
CA PHE A 241 -9.16 0.75 30.92
C PHE A 241 -9.46 1.84 31.97
N PRO A 242 -8.47 2.59 32.51
CA PRO A 242 -8.76 3.69 33.45
C PRO A 242 -9.68 4.77 32.86
N PHE A 243 -9.57 5.05 31.57
CA PHE A 243 -10.44 6.01 30.89
C PHE A 243 -11.86 5.46 30.72
N ALA A 244 -11.99 4.20 30.28
CA ALA A 244 -13.28 3.55 30.08
C ALA A 244 -14.08 3.44 31.39
N GLU A 245 -13.40 3.22 32.52
CA GLU A 245 -14.01 3.12 33.86
C GLU A 245 -14.15 4.48 34.57
N GLY A 246 -13.73 5.59 33.94
CA GLY A 246 -13.80 6.93 34.53
C GLY A 246 -12.86 7.15 35.72
N MET A 247 -11.81 6.33 35.86
CA MET A 247 -10.78 6.39 36.91
C MET A 247 -9.76 7.52 36.62
N CYS A 248 -10.26 8.73 36.37
CA CYS A 248 -9.43 9.84 35.92
C CYS A 248 -8.38 10.22 36.96
N ASP A 249 -8.69 10.07 38.26
CA ASP A 249 -7.82 10.36 39.39
C ASP A 249 -6.60 9.43 39.52
N SER A 250 -6.61 8.30 38.80
CA SER A 250 -5.46 7.39 38.74
C SER A 250 -4.30 7.96 37.91
N CYS A 251 -4.59 8.91 37.02
CA CYS A 251 -3.59 9.54 36.16
C CYS A 251 -3.56 11.06 36.30
N HIS A 252 -4.69 11.67 36.65
CA HIS A 252 -4.87 13.11 36.72
C HIS A 252 -5.15 13.60 38.13
N GLU A 253 -4.59 14.76 38.49
CA GLU A 253 -5.06 15.49 39.66
C GLU A 253 -6.30 16.29 39.26
N LEU A 254 -7.47 15.88 39.76
CA LEU A 254 -8.75 16.52 39.46
C LEU A 254 -8.98 17.70 40.42
N PRO A 255 -9.06 18.96 39.94
CA PRO A 255 -9.37 20.08 40.82
C PRO A 255 -10.85 20.08 41.21
N SER A 256 -11.15 20.60 42.41
CA SER A 256 -12.53 20.75 42.90
C SER A 256 -13.38 21.77 42.12
N GLU A 257 -12.73 22.70 41.38
CA GLU A 257 -13.36 23.71 40.51
C GLU A 257 -12.47 24.01 39.29
N ALA A 258 -12.34 23.02 38.40
CA ALA A 258 -11.26 22.92 37.40
C ALA A 258 -11.17 24.04 36.34
N LYS A 259 -9.96 24.59 36.16
CA LYS A 259 -9.51 25.28 34.93
C LYS A 259 -8.39 24.53 34.20
N GLU A 260 -7.63 23.70 34.91
CA GLU A 260 -6.51 22.91 34.37
C GLU A 260 -6.42 21.57 35.10
N ILE A 261 -5.95 20.54 34.40
CA ILE A 261 -5.74 19.18 34.92
C ILE A 261 -4.24 18.90 34.84
N SER A 262 -3.63 18.47 35.95
CA SER A 262 -2.24 17.98 35.99
C SER A 262 -2.21 16.45 35.95
N LEU A 263 -1.04 15.88 35.68
CA LEU A 263 -0.79 14.44 35.85
C LEU A 263 -0.25 14.18 37.25
N VAL A 264 -0.60 13.02 37.83
CA VAL A 264 -0.09 12.58 39.15
C VAL A 264 1.39 12.19 39.13
N ALA A 265 1.93 11.88 37.94
CA ALA A 265 3.34 11.62 37.67
C ALA A 265 3.69 12.08 36.25
N SER A 266 4.98 12.32 35.98
CA SER A 266 5.44 12.86 34.70
C SER A 266 5.89 11.79 33.71
N GLY A 267 5.54 11.96 32.43
CA GLY A 267 6.08 11.18 31.32
C GLY A 267 5.86 9.66 31.47
N SER A 268 6.85 8.87 31.08
CA SER A 268 6.80 7.40 31.11
C SER A 268 6.65 6.82 32.52
N GLU A 269 7.11 7.52 33.56
CA GLU A 269 6.99 7.07 34.96
C GLU A 269 5.53 6.80 35.32
N LEU A 270 4.61 7.65 34.87
CA LEU A 270 3.18 7.47 35.10
C LEU A 270 2.68 6.13 34.54
N CYS A 271 3.03 5.81 33.30
CA CYS A 271 2.61 4.59 32.63
C CYS A 271 3.19 3.34 33.32
N LEU A 272 4.47 3.39 33.71
CA LEU A 272 5.19 2.28 34.31
C LEU A 272 4.74 1.96 35.74
N THR A 273 3.95 2.83 36.38
CA THR A 273 3.29 2.49 37.66
C THR A 273 2.34 1.30 37.53
N CYS A 274 1.77 1.07 36.34
CA CYS A 274 0.88 -0.06 36.04
C CYS A 274 1.44 -1.01 34.99
N HIS A 275 2.26 -0.53 34.05
CA HIS A 275 2.87 -1.33 32.96
C HIS A 275 4.33 -1.71 33.28
N SER A 276 4.56 -2.26 34.48
CA SER A 276 5.91 -2.59 34.95
C SER A 276 6.57 -3.75 34.18
N ASP A 277 5.78 -4.54 33.44
CA ASP A 277 6.26 -5.56 32.51
C ASP A 277 7.05 -4.96 31.34
N ILE A 278 6.72 -3.74 30.93
CA ILE A 278 7.43 -3.04 29.86
C ILE A 278 8.77 -2.48 30.34
N ASP A 279 8.91 -2.17 31.64
CA ASP A 279 10.15 -1.62 32.20
C ASP A 279 11.36 -2.53 31.96
N GLU A 280 11.17 -3.86 32.04
CA GLU A 280 12.23 -4.83 31.73
C GLU A 280 12.67 -4.76 30.26
N LEU A 281 11.73 -4.57 29.33
CA LEU A 281 12.04 -4.46 27.89
C LEU A 281 12.76 -3.16 27.56
N LEU A 282 12.39 -2.06 28.22
CA LEU A 282 13.06 -0.75 28.06
C LEU A 282 14.50 -0.76 28.60
N GLN A 283 14.81 -1.70 29.50
CA GLN A 283 16.15 -1.91 30.06
C GLN A 283 16.88 -3.10 29.45
N ALA A 284 16.30 -3.74 28.42
CA ALA A 284 16.90 -4.87 27.76
C ALA A 284 18.24 -4.50 27.08
N LYS A 285 18.98 -5.52 26.64
CA LYS A 285 20.29 -5.34 26.00
C LYS A 285 20.22 -4.44 24.75
N PHE A 286 19.12 -4.55 24.00
CA PHE A 286 18.83 -3.71 22.84
C PHE A 286 17.46 -3.06 23.05
N PRO A 287 17.40 -1.92 23.75
CA PRO A 287 16.16 -1.20 23.94
C PRO A 287 15.80 -0.45 22.65
N HIS A 288 14.50 -0.27 22.40
CA HIS A 288 14.07 0.62 21.33
C HIS A 288 14.08 2.06 21.87
N VAL A 289 15.03 2.88 21.41
CA VAL A 289 15.30 4.21 21.97
C VAL A 289 14.03 5.07 22.04
N ALA A 290 13.20 5.08 20.98
CA ALA A 290 11.95 5.84 20.98
C ALA A 290 11.00 5.46 22.12
N ALA A 291 10.93 4.16 22.45
CA ALA A 291 10.09 3.66 23.55
C ALA A 291 10.63 4.02 24.94
N THR A 292 11.94 4.28 25.07
CA THR A 292 12.54 4.70 26.34
C THR A 292 12.30 6.18 26.67
N GLU A 293 12.00 7.00 25.66
CA GLU A 293 11.86 8.45 25.81
C GLU A 293 10.42 8.89 26.01
N ASP A 294 9.49 8.40 25.17
CA ASP A 294 8.09 8.84 25.21
C ASP A 294 7.12 7.77 24.71
N CYS A 295 6.29 7.25 25.63
CA CYS A 295 5.21 6.32 25.31
C CYS A 295 4.15 6.96 24.39
N LEU A 296 3.90 8.26 24.52
CA LEU A 296 2.80 8.96 23.85
C LEU A 296 3.10 9.29 22.39
N SER A 297 4.34 9.10 21.96
CA SER A 297 4.72 9.15 20.54
C SER A 297 4.03 8.06 19.72
N CYS A 298 3.73 6.92 20.37
CA CYS A 298 3.12 5.76 19.73
C CYS A 298 1.74 5.43 20.31
N HIS A 299 1.50 5.68 21.60
CA HIS A 299 0.27 5.30 22.30
C HIS A 299 -0.64 6.48 22.63
N GLY A 300 -1.94 6.32 22.43
CA GLY A 300 -2.97 7.20 22.95
C GLY A 300 -3.36 6.79 24.40
N PRO A 301 -3.26 7.68 25.39
CA PRO A 301 -3.44 7.31 26.80
C PRO A 301 -4.90 7.08 27.22
N HIS A 302 -5.86 7.48 26.36
CA HIS A 302 -7.30 7.40 26.65
C HIS A 302 -8.01 6.46 25.71
N ALA A 303 -8.00 6.74 24.41
CA ALA A 303 -8.60 5.88 23.41
C ALA A 303 -7.95 6.11 22.05
N THR A 304 -7.94 5.08 21.21
CA THR A 304 -7.57 5.20 19.80
C THR A 304 -8.44 4.29 18.92
N SER A 305 -8.35 4.47 17.60
CA SER A 305 -9.01 3.57 16.65
C SER A 305 -8.25 2.27 16.44
N ASN A 306 -7.05 2.14 17.01
CA ASN A 306 -6.14 1.03 16.75
C ASN A 306 -5.96 0.17 18.00
N GLU A 307 -5.78 -1.13 17.81
CA GLU A 307 -5.49 -2.06 18.90
C GLU A 307 -4.25 -1.64 19.68
N LYS A 308 -4.17 -2.07 20.94
CA LYS A 308 -3.08 -1.72 21.87
C LYS A 308 -2.87 -0.22 22.02
N LEU A 309 -3.91 0.57 21.76
CA LEU A 309 -3.92 2.03 21.88
C LEU A 309 -2.88 2.73 20.99
N LEU A 310 -2.53 2.16 19.84
CA LEU A 310 -1.59 2.82 18.94
C LEU A 310 -2.22 4.04 18.27
N LEU A 311 -1.45 5.11 18.02
CA LEU A 311 -1.93 6.29 17.29
C LEU A 311 -2.08 5.98 15.78
N GLU A 312 -1.24 5.11 15.24
CA GLU A 312 -1.20 4.65 13.85
C GLU A 312 -0.89 3.14 13.77
N LYS A 313 -1.06 2.51 12.60
CA LYS A 313 -0.81 1.07 12.41
C LYS A 313 0.46 0.79 11.60
N GLY A 314 1.15 -0.30 11.96
CA GLY A 314 2.19 -0.94 11.13
C GLY A 314 3.21 0.03 10.54
N GLN A 315 3.35 0.02 9.21
CA GLN A 315 4.31 0.85 8.48
C GLN A 315 4.11 2.36 8.72
N GLN A 316 2.87 2.84 8.89
CA GLN A 316 2.61 4.26 9.11
C GLN A 316 3.12 4.72 10.47
N MET A 317 3.09 3.84 11.48
CA MET A 317 3.67 4.14 12.80
C MET A 317 5.20 4.14 12.73
N CYS A 318 5.79 3.04 12.27
CA CYS A 318 7.24 2.88 12.24
C CYS A 318 7.92 3.88 11.28
N GLY A 319 7.26 4.18 10.16
CA GLY A 319 7.75 5.06 9.11
C GLY A 319 7.87 6.54 9.50
N GLN A 320 7.26 6.97 10.61
CA GLN A 320 7.44 8.33 11.13
C GLN A 320 8.90 8.60 11.50
N CYS A 321 9.64 7.55 11.88
CA CYS A 321 11.06 7.62 12.23
C CYS A 321 11.94 6.78 11.28
N HIS A 322 11.41 5.69 10.71
CA HIS A 322 12.15 4.78 9.84
C HIS A 322 11.83 4.99 8.35
N GLU A 323 11.74 6.24 7.91
CA GLU A 323 11.36 6.60 6.53
C GLU A 323 12.23 5.90 5.47
N GLU A 324 13.56 5.88 5.65
CA GLU A 324 14.48 5.22 4.72
C GLU A 324 14.23 3.70 4.61
N LEU A 325 13.81 3.07 5.70
CA LEU A 325 13.47 1.64 5.69
C LEU A 325 12.15 1.40 4.95
N MET A 326 11.21 2.34 5.05
CA MET A 326 9.90 2.28 4.38
C MET A 326 9.98 2.69 2.91
N ALA A 327 11.07 3.32 2.47
CA ALA A 327 11.29 3.65 1.07
C ALA A 327 11.37 2.35 0.22
N GLN A 328 10.31 2.08 -0.52
CA GLN A 328 10.25 0.95 -1.43
C GLN A 328 11.17 1.21 -2.62
N GLN A 329 12.02 0.24 -2.92
CA GLN A 329 12.85 0.30 -4.13
C GLN A 329 12.05 -0.17 -5.34
N GLU A 330 12.20 0.52 -6.47
CA GLU A 330 11.51 0.18 -7.71
C GLU A 330 11.85 -1.25 -8.15
N GLY A 331 10.82 -2.07 -8.34
CA GLY A 331 10.97 -3.49 -8.71
C GLY A 331 11.44 -4.42 -7.59
N ALA A 332 11.56 -3.94 -6.34
CA ALA A 332 11.86 -4.81 -5.20
C ALA A 332 10.66 -5.68 -4.83
N GLN A 333 10.96 -6.92 -4.43
CA GLN A 333 10.00 -7.82 -3.82
C GLN A 333 9.92 -7.52 -2.33
N LEU A 334 8.71 -7.35 -1.82
CA LEU A 334 8.45 -7.20 -0.40
C LEU A 334 8.21 -8.57 0.23
N HIS A 335 8.72 -8.74 1.45
CA HIS A 335 8.34 -9.88 2.27
C HIS A 335 6.92 -9.68 2.77
N ALA A 336 6.05 -10.69 2.66
CA ALA A 336 4.63 -10.55 3.00
C ALA A 336 4.34 -9.95 4.40
N PRO A 337 5.04 -10.33 5.49
CA PRO A 337 4.84 -9.68 6.79
C PRO A 337 5.26 -8.20 6.80
N PHE A 338 6.29 -7.85 6.03
CA PHE A 338 6.72 -6.46 5.90
C PHE A 338 5.70 -5.64 5.09
N GLU A 339 5.25 -6.17 3.95
CA GLU A 339 4.20 -5.57 3.11
C GLU A 339 2.89 -5.35 3.90
N GLY A 340 2.51 -6.30 4.75
CA GLY A 340 1.35 -6.19 5.63
C GLY A 340 1.55 -5.27 6.85
N GLY A 341 2.73 -4.68 7.04
CA GLY A 341 3.04 -3.84 8.19
C GLY A 341 3.06 -4.58 9.52
N GLU A 342 3.32 -5.88 9.50
CA GLU A 342 3.29 -6.78 10.65
C GLU A 342 4.64 -6.82 11.38
N CYS A 343 5.28 -5.66 11.55
CA CYS A 343 6.64 -5.51 12.09
C CYS A 343 6.79 -6.24 13.45
N ALA A 344 5.75 -6.15 14.28
CA ALA A 344 5.71 -6.73 15.63
C ALA A 344 5.69 -8.27 15.66
N LYS A 345 5.58 -8.95 14.50
CA LYS A 345 5.73 -10.41 14.43
C LYS A 345 7.18 -10.86 14.61
N CYS A 346 8.13 -10.00 14.27
CA CYS A 346 9.56 -10.31 14.38
C CYS A 346 10.30 -9.33 15.29
N HIS A 347 9.82 -8.09 15.41
CA HIS A 347 10.43 -7.07 16.26
C HIS A 347 9.59 -6.83 17.52
N ASP A 348 10.24 -6.52 18.63
CA ASP A 348 9.58 -5.95 19.81
C ASP A 348 9.75 -4.43 19.79
N PRO A 349 8.67 -3.64 19.69
CA PRO A 349 8.74 -2.18 19.57
C PRO A 349 9.17 -1.48 20.87
N HIS A 350 9.34 -2.18 21.99
CA HIS A 350 9.86 -1.61 23.23
C HIS A 350 11.35 -1.94 23.43
N GLY A 351 11.75 -3.17 23.08
CA GLY A 351 13.13 -3.62 23.21
C GLY A 351 13.24 -5.14 23.34
N SER A 352 14.45 -5.66 23.19
CA SER A 352 14.69 -7.10 23.34
C SER A 352 16.13 -7.44 23.76
N SER A 353 16.38 -8.71 24.06
CA SER A 353 17.73 -9.24 24.25
C SER A 353 18.49 -9.48 22.94
N GLU A 354 17.80 -9.46 21.80
CA GLU A 354 18.33 -9.83 20.50
C GLU A 354 18.68 -8.60 19.64
N PRO A 355 19.74 -8.65 18.82
CA PRO A 355 20.12 -7.53 17.95
C PRO A 355 18.99 -7.12 17.01
N GLY A 356 18.84 -5.81 16.79
CA GLY A 356 17.77 -5.28 15.94
C GLY A 356 16.38 -5.47 16.55
N ILE A 357 16.28 -5.46 17.89
CA ILE A 357 15.04 -5.56 18.66
C ILE A 357 14.18 -6.77 18.27
N LEU A 358 14.80 -7.91 17.92
CA LEU A 358 14.04 -9.09 17.53
C LEU A 358 13.32 -9.69 18.75
N SER A 359 12.05 -10.05 18.59
CA SER A 359 11.23 -10.64 19.65
C SER A 359 11.67 -12.06 20.06
N GLY A 360 12.63 -12.63 19.33
CA GLY A 360 13.26 -13.91 19.63
C GLY A 360 14.45 -14.18 18.71
N ALA A 361 15.08 -15.35 18.85
CA ALA A 361 16.23 -15.71 18.04
C ALA A 361 15.89 -15.71 16.53
N GLU A 362 16.73 -15.06 15.72
CA GLU A 362 16.50 -14.84 14.27
C GLU A 362 16.05 -16.11 13.54
N THR A 363 16.80 -17.21 13.69
CA THR A 363 16.49 -18.48 13.04
C THR A 363 15.13 -19.04 13.48
N GLN A 364 14.75 -18.88 14.74
CA GLN A 364 13.46 -19.38 15.24
C GLN A 364 12.30 -18.56 14.70
N LEU A 365 12.44 -17.23 14.62
CA LEU A 365 11.44 -16.35 14.01
C LEU A 365 11.19 -16.73 12.54
N CYS A 366 12.26 -16.93 11.78
CA CYS A 366 12.14 -17.33 10.37
C CYS A 366 11.48 -18.71 10.23
N LEU A 367 11.94 -19.71 10.99
CA LEU A 367 11.48 -21.09 10.89
C LEU A 367 10.09 -21.31 11.51
N GLY A 368 9.57 -20.36 12.30
CA GLY A 368 8.20 -20.36 12.80
C GLY A 368 7.17 -20.31 11.67
N CYS A 369 7.44 -19.57 10.60
CA CYS A 369 6.59 -19.51 9.41
C CYS A 369 7.14 -20.37 8.26
N HIS A 370 8.46 -20.43 8.07
CA HIS A 370 9.10 -21.22 7.01
C HIS A 370 9.28 -22.69 7.40
N THR A 371 8.18 -23.34 7.77
CA THR A 371 8.15 -24.72 8.31
C THR A 371 8.73 -25.76 7.35
N ARG A 372 8.55 -25.58 6.04
CA ARG A 372 9.15 -26.47 5.03
C ARG A 372 10.68 -26.46 5.07
N ILE A 373 11.27 -25.28 5.27
CA ILE A 373 12.73 -25.13 5.39
C ILE A 373 13.20 -25.71 6.73
N LYS A 374 12.43 -25.49 7.80
CA LYS A 374 12.69 -26.09 9.11
C LYS A 374 12.81 -27.62 8.99
N GLU A 375 11.83 -28.25 8.35
CA GLU A 375 11.85 -29.70 8.14
C GLU A 375 13.05 -30.18 7.32
N GLN A 376 13.48 -29.42 6.31
CA GLN A 376 14.66 -29.76 5.51
C GLN A 376 15.93 -29.72 6.34
N ILE A 377 16.08 -28.71 7.19
CA ILE A 377 17.24 -28.54 8.08
C ILE A 377 17.26 -29.66 9.14
N ASP A 378 16.11 -30.00 9.72
CA ASP A 378 16.01 -31.02 10.78
C ASP A 378 16.31 -32.45 10.26
N LYS A 379 15.96 -32.74 9.00
CA LYS A 379 16.06 -34.09 8.40
C LYS A 379 17.41 -34.38 7.74
N ALA A 380 18.26 -33.38 7.55
CA ALA A 380 19.44 -33.47 6.71
C ALA A 380 20.64 -32.79 7.38
N HIS A 381 21.82 -32.81 6.74
CA HIS A 381 22.96 -32.06 7.26
C HIS A 381 22.71 -30.57 6.98
N PRO A 382 22.61 -29.71 8.01
CA PRO A 382 22.39 -28.29 7.80
C PRO A 382 23.64 -27.67 7.18
N HIS A 383 23.44 -26.87 6.13
CA HIS A 383 24.52 -26.12 5.54
C HIS A 383 25.04 -25.13 6.59
N THR A 384 26.36 -25.03 6.76
CA THR A 384 26.95 -24.20 7.82
C THR A 384 26.56 -22.72 7.72
N ALA A 385 26.23 -22.21 6.53
CA ALA A 385 25.67 -20.86 6.37
C ALA A 385 24.37 -20.63 7.14
N VAL A 386 23.51 -21.65 7.31
CA VAL A 386 22.28 -21.51 8.11
C VAL A 386 22.60 -21.27 9.58
N THR A 387 23.70 -21.82 10.08
CA THR A 387 24.17 -21.56 11.46
C THR A 387 24.69 -20.13 11.64
N GLN A 388 25.00 -19.42 10.56
CA GLN A 388 25.38 -18.00 10.57
C GLN A 388 24.16 -17.06 10.52
N GLY A 389 22.93 -17.60 10.50
CA GLY A 389 21.69 -16.84 10.39
C GLY A 389 21.14 -16.81 8.96
N CYS A 390 19.81 -16.72 8.85
CA CYS A 390 19.08 -16.62 7.58
C CYS A 390 19.41 -15.30 6.87
N VAL A 391 19.60 -14.22 7.62
CA VAL A 391 19.91 -12.89 7.05
C VAL A 391 21.33 -12.77 6.51
N SER A 392 22.17 -13.80 6.65
CA SER A 392 23.48 -13.87 5.98
C SER A 392 23.33 -13.79 4.45
N CYS A 393 22.24 -14.39 3.94
CA CYS A 393 21.91 -14.51 2.53
C CYS A 393 20.61 -13.78 2.16
N HIS A 394 19.64 -13.69 3.08
CA HIS A 394 18.35 -13.07 2.83
C HIS A 394 18.24 -11.62 3.34
N GLN A 395 17.41 -10.81 2.69
CA GLN A 395 17.01 -9.47 3.11
C GLN A 395 15.52 -9.47 3.47
N PRO A 396 15.17 -9.72 4.74
CA PRO A 396 13.83 -10.16 5.16
C PRO A 396 12.72 -9.10 5.08
N HIS A 397 13.02 -7.86 4.70
CA HIS A 397 12.01 -6.82 4.48
C HIS A 397 11.70 -6.68 2.99
N GLN A 398 12.73 -6.35 2.22
CA GLN A 398 12.63 -6.20 0.77
C GLN A 398 13.97 -6.54 0.10
N ALA A 399 13.92 -7.11 -1.11
CA ALA A 399 15.11 -7.31 -1.93
C ALA A 399 14.75 -7.23 -3.42
N GLN A 400 15.72 -6.86 -4.27
CA GLN A 400 15.52 -6.87 -5.72
C GLN A 400 15.33 -8.28 -6.29
N LEU A 401 15.86 -9.28 -5.58
CA LEU A 401 15.95 -10.65 -6.06
C LEU A 401 14.84 -11.52 -5.51
N SER A 402 14.48 -12.51 -6.31
CA SER A 402 13.51 -13.53 -5.90
C SER A 402 13.96 -14.25 -4.62
N SER A 403 12.99 -14.62 -3.79
CA SER A 403 13.24 -15.22 -2.47
C SER A 403 14.06 -14.32 -1.53
N LEU A 404 14.06 -13.01 -1.78
CA LEU A 404 14.69 -12.00 -0.95
C LEU A 404 16.21 -12.18 -0.80
N LEU A 405 16.90 -12.62 -1.84
CA LEU A 405 18.34 -12.83 -1.78
C LEU A 405 19.11 -11.50 -1.85
N LYS A 406 20.24 -11.42 -1.14
CA LYS A 406 21.13 -10.25 -1.19
C LYS A 406 21.94 -10.14 -2.49
N GLN A 407 22.17 -11.27 -3.17
CA GLN A 407 22.97 -11.35 -4.40
C GLN A 407 22.49 -12.48 -5.30
N GLU A 408 22.75 -12.35 -6.60
CA GLU A 408 22.33 -13.33 -7.62
C GLU A 408 23.31 -14.50 -7.73
N GLY A 409 22.75 -15.69 -7.96
CA GLY A 409 23.48 -16.86 -8.45
C GLY A 409 24.69 -17.26 -7.61
N GLU A 410 25.79 -17.56 -8.29
CA GLU A 410 27.05 -18.07 -7.72
C GLU A 410 27.79 -17.06 -6.83
N GLU A 411 27.64 -15.75 -7.09
CA GLU A 411 28.33 -14.70 -6.33
C GLU A 411 27.93 -14.75 -4.85
N LEU A 412 26.66 -15.05 -4.56
CA LEU A 412 26.19 -15.25 -3.20
C LEU A 412 26.95 -16.38 -2.49
N CYS A 413 27.22 -17.49 -3.19
CA CYS A 413 27.96 -18.63 -2.66
C CYS A 413 29.44 -18.31 -2.47
N PHE A 414 30.04 -17.59 -3.41
CA PHE A 414 31.47 -17.28 -3.39
C PHE A 414 31.89 -16.29 -2.30
N ARG A 415 30.94 -15.55 -1.69
CA ARG A 415 31.20 -14.79 -0.47
C ARG A 415 31.84 -15.61 0.65
N CYS A 416 31.50 -16.90 0.73
CA CYS A 416 32.11 -17.85 1.67
C CYS A 416 32.97 -18.91 0.97
N HIS A 417 32.67 -19.26 -0.28
CA HIS A 417 33.38 -20.26 -1.07
C HIS A 417 34.36 -19.67 -2.09
N ASP A 418 34.98 -18.54 -1.76
CA ASP A 418 35.90 -17.75 -2.59
C ASP A 418 37.06 -18.57 -3.19
N SER A 419 37.58 -19.58 -2.47
CA SER A 419 38.60 -20.49 -3.03
C SER A 419 38.11 -21.22 -4.28
N ARG A 420 36.81 -21.56 -4.36
CA ARG A 420 36.22 -22.21 -5.53
C ARG A 420 36.24 -21.28 -6.74
N GLN A 421 35.95 -19.99 -6.55
CA GLN A 421 35.98 -18.99 -7.64
C GLN A 421 37.40 -18.76 -8.17
N ARG A 422 38.41 -18.77 -7.29
CA ARG A 422 39.81 -18.47 -7.69
C ARG A 422 40.57 -19.64 -8.28
N GLU A 423 40.24 -20.88 -7.90
CA GLU A 423 41.00 -22.09 -8.27
C GLU A 423 40.43 -22.78 -9.53
N ILE A 424 39.97 -22.01 -10.51
CA ILE A 424 39.49 -22.55 -11.79
C ILE A 424 40.69 -23.05 -12.61
N SER A 425 40.70 -24.35 -12.87
CA SER A 425 41.76 -25.09 -13.56
C SER A 425 41.45 -25.26 -15.06
N ARG A 426 42.29 -26.02 -15.78
CA ARG A 426 42.20 -26.15 -17.25
C ARG A 426 40.87 -26.74 -17.76
N PHE A 427 40.31 -27.73 -17.08
CA PHE A 427 39.06 -28.38 -17.45
C PHE A 427 37.98 -28.05 -16.43
N VAL A 428 36.88 -27.46 -16.91
CA VAL A 428 35.78 -27.00 -16.06
C VAL A 428 34.52 -27.79 -16.36
N HIS A 429 33.84 -28.25 -15.33
CA HIS A 429 32.57 -28.95 -15.48
C HIS A 429 31.47 -27.99 -15.94
N TYR A 430 30.68 -28.39 -16.93
CA TYR A 430 29.70 -27.51 -17.57
C TYR A 430 28.70 -26.87 -16.57
N PRO A 431 28.02 -27.61 -15.67
CA PRO A 431 27.14 -26.99 -14.68
C PRO A 431 27.83 -26.00 -13.75
N TYR A 432 29.10 -26.24 -13.41
CA TYR A 432 29.89 -25.33 -12.58
C TYR A 432 30.26 -24.05 -13.35
N LYS A 433 30.65 -24.19 -14.63
CA LYS A 433 30.96 -23.06 -15.52
C LYS A 433 29.76 -22.13 -15.71
N GLU A 434 28.55 -22.69 -15.74
CA GLU A 434 27.30 -21.94 -15.92
C GLU A 434 26.69 -21.44 -14.60
N GLY A 435 27.41 -21.56 -13.46
CA GLY A 435 26.89 -21.06 -12.19
C GLY A 435 25.77 -21.89 -11.57
N ALA A 436 25.47 -23.07 -12.13
CA ALA A 436 24.32 -23.88 -11.76
C ALA A 436 24.56 -24.69 -10.47
N CYS A 437 25.07 -24.04 -9.42
CA CYS A 437 25.42 -24.65 -8.13
C CYS A 437 24.24 -25.42 -7.53
N LEU A 438 23.03 -24.86 -7.63
CA LEU A 438 21.80 -25.42 -7.08
C LEU A 438 21.29 -26.68 -7.79
N SER A 439 21.88 -27.05 -8.94
CA SER A 439 21.59 -28.33 -9.59
C SER A 439 22.16 -29.52 -8.82
N CYS A 440 23.19 -29.27 -8.00
CA CYS A 440 23.90 -30.28 -7.22
C CYS A 440 23.82 -30.01 -5.72
N HIS A 441 23.87 -28.75 -5.30
CA HIS A 441 23.91 -28.34 -3.89
C HIS A 441 22.57 -27.80 -3.41
N LEU A 442 22.28 -28.01 -2.13
CA LEU A 442 21.17 -27.39 -1.44
C LEU A 442 21.70 -26.33 -0.46
N PRO A 443 21.22 -25.07 -0.53
CA PRO A 443 21.81 -23.95 0.20
C PRO A 443 21.47 -23.93 1.69
N HIS A 444 20.41 -24.65 2.11
CA HIS A 444 19.97 -24.72 3.50
C HIS A 444 20.39 -26.01 4.19
N SER A 445 20.28 -27.15 3.51
CA SER A 445 20.69 -28.44 4.03
C SER A 445 20.77 -29.47 2.90
N GLY A 446 21.73 -30.39 2.95
CA GLY A 446 21.86 -31.45 1.95
C GLY A 446 21.76 -32.86 2.51
N VAL A 447 21.32 -33.75 1.63
CA VAL A 447 21.15 -35.18 1.91
C VAL A 447 22.50 -35.88 1.87
N GLY A 448 23.31 -35.57 0.86
CA GLY A 448 24.65 -36.14 0.67
C GLY A 448 25.77 -35.28 1.23
N VAL A 449 26.96 -35.87 1.37
CA VAL A 449 28.17 -35.20 1.85
C VAL A 449 28.48 -33.96 1.00
N GLY A 450 28.73 -32.81 1.65
CA GLY A 450 28.95 -31.53 0.97
C GLY A 450 27.66 -30.83 0.55
N ASP A 451 26.59 -31.02 1.33
CA ASP A 451 25.27 -30.42 1.14
C ASP A 451 24.65 -30.71 -0.25
N LEU A 452 24.80 -31.94 -0.71
CA LEU A 452 24.29 -32.36 -2.03
C LEU A 452 22.79 -32.68 -1.99
N THR A 453 22.11 -32.43 -3.12
CA THR A 453 20.68 -32.74 -3.30
C THR A 453 20.36 -34.24 -3.21
N LYS A 454 21.36 -35.10 -3.48
CA LYS A 454 21.29 -36.57 -3.43
C LYS A 454 22.66 -37.15 -3.08
N GLU A 455 22.70 -38.44 -2.77
CA GLU A 455 23.96 -39.19 -2.69
C GLU A 455 24.75 -39.14 -4.00
N VAL A 456 26.08 -39.11 -3.91
CA VAL A 456 26.99 -38.77 -5.01
C VAL A 456 26.71 -39.60 -6.28
N ILE A 457 26.62 -40.93 -6.17
CA ILE A 457 26.38 -41.81 -7.33
C ILE A 457 25.02 -41.51 -7.98
N GLN A 458 23.97 -41.33 -7.17
CA GLN A 458 22.62 -41.04 -7.65
C GLN A 458 22.53 -39.66 -8.30
N LEU A 459 23.24 -38.67 -7.75
CA LEU A 459 23.33 -37.33 -8.30
C LEU A 459 23.98 -37.37 -9.69
N CYS A 460 25.21 -37.90 -9.79
CA CYS A 460 25.96 -37.92 -11.04
C CYS A 460 25.25 -38.72 -12.14
N THR A 461 24.62 -39.85 -11.79
CA THR A 461 23.90 -40.70 -12.76
C THR A 461 22.59 -40.11 -13.27
N THR A 462 22.10 -39.02 -12.66
CA THR A 462 20.95 -38.26 -13.18
C THR A 462 21.26 -37.70 -14.57
N CYS A 463 22.51 -37.27 -14.83
CA CYS A 463 22.94 -36.76 -16.15
C CYS A 463 23.88 -37.72 -16.88
N HIS A 464 24.73 -38.45 -16.15
CA HIS A 464 25.78 -39.31 -16.72
C HIS A 464 25.42 -40.81 -16.79
N ARG A 465 24.13 -41.15 -16.95
CA ARG A 465 23.63 -42.54 -16.96
C ARG A 465 24.40 -43.48 -17.91
N LYS A 466 24.74 -43.02 -19.11
CA LYS A 466 25.47 -43.82 -20.12
C LYS A 466 26.91 -44.11 -19.69
N LYS A 467 27.56 -43.16 -19.00
CA LYS A 467 28.94 -43.35 -18.51
C LYS A 467 29.01 -44.46 -17.47
N HIS A 468 27.98 -44.59 -16.64
CA HIS A 468 27.90 -45.67 -15.65
C HIS A 468 27.50 -47.03 -16.23
N LYS A 469 26.71 -47.07 -17.32
CA LYS A 469 26.17 -48.33 -17.87
C LYS A 469 27.12 -49.01 -18.86
N ASP A 470 27.91 -48.23 -19.59
CA ASP A 470 28.66 -48.71 -20.76
C ASP A 470 30.14 -49.05 -20.47
N PHE A 471 30.62 -48.82 -19.24
CA PHE A 471 32.00 -49.05 -18.81
C PHE A 471 32.04 -49.55 -17.36
N PRO A 472 32.90 -50.51 -16.97
CA PRO A 472 33.03 -50.96 -15.58
C PRO A 472 33.64 -49.86 -14.72
N HIS A 473 32.82 -48.88 -14.31
CA HIS A 473 33.20 -47.85 -13.36
C HIS A 473 33.24 -48.48 -11.96
N PRO A 474 34.35 -48.38 -11.22
CA PRO A 474 34.51 -49.00 -9.91
C PRO A 474 33.82 -48.19 -8.82
N VAL A 475 32.53 -47.90 -8.95
CA VAL A 475 31.72 -47.20 -7.95
C VAL A 475 30.80 -48.18 -7.22
N GLY A 476 30.50 -47.91 -5.96
CA GLY A 476 29.70 -48.80 -5.11
C GLY A 476 30.48 -50.02 -4.56
N LEU A 477 31.82 -49.97 -4.63
CA LEU A 477 32.71 -51.01 -4.14
C LEU A 477 33.52 -50.48 -2.97
N LYS A 478 33.70 -51.29 -1.92
CA LYS A 478 34.61 -50.95 -0.82
C LYS A 478 36.07 -51.31 -1.19
N PRO A 479 37.06 -50.49 -0.80
CA PRO A 479 38.46 -50.85 -0.92
C PRO A 479 38.78 -52.17 -0.19
N SER A 480 39.79 -52.91 -0.67
CA SER A 480 40.19 -54.17 -0.03
C SER A 480 40.77 -53.95 1.38
N PRO A 481 40.52 -54.85 2.34
CA PRO A 481 41.12 -54.77 3.68
C PRO A 481 42.65 -54.79 3.59
N GLY A 482 43.30 -53.68 3.95
CA GLY A 482 44.76 -53.48 3.82
C GLY A 482 45.17 -52.35 2.85
N PHE A 483 44.20 -51.71 2.19
CA PHE A 483 44.44 -50.53 1.36
C PHE A 483 44.81 -49.30 2.21
N ILE A 484 45.98 -48.73 1.99
CA ILE A 484 46.43 -47.49 2.65
C ILE A 484 46.34 -46.35 1.64
N VAL A 485 45.37 -45.45 1.83
CA VAL A 485 45.30 -44.19 1.07
C VAL A 485 46.44 -43.29 1.55
N LYS A 486 47.31 -42.84 0.63
CA LYS A 486 48.35 -41.86 0.98
C LYS A 486 47.70 -40.58 1.50
N PRO A 487 48.13 -40.01 2.64
CA PRO A 487 47.48 -38.84 3.26
C PRO A 487 47.42 -37.60 2.36
N GLU A 488 48.36 -37.50 1.42
CA GLU A 488 48.52 -36.44 0.42
C GLU A 488 47.43 -36.47 -0.68
N ASN A 489 46.73 -37.60 -0.85
CA ASN A 489 45.60 -37.75 -1.78
C ASN A 489 44.29 -37.86 -0.98
N ARG A 490 43.69 -36.72 -0.62
CA ARG A 490 42.36 -36.71 0.03
C ARG A 490 41.33 -37.26 -0.96
N LEU A 491 40.96 -38.53 -0.77
CA LEU A 491 39.93 -39.21 -1.53
C LEU A 491 38.59 -39.08 -0.80
N ASP A 492 37.56 -38.69 -1.53
CA ASP A 492 36.21 -38.61 -1.01
C ASP A 492 35.51 -39.96 -1.24
N PHE A 493 35.09 -40.63 -0.17
CA PHE A 493 34.33 -41.87 -0.21
C PHE A 493 32.86 -41.63 0.15
N GLY A 494 31.99 -42.55 -0.23
CA GLY A 494 30.59 -42.54 0.19
C GLY A 494 30.42 -42.83 1.69
N GLN A 495 29.19 -42.72 2.18
CA GLN A 495 28.87 -42.94 3.61
C GLN A 495 29.31 -44.33 4.13
N ASP A 496 29.31 -45.34 3.25
CA ASP A 496 29.72 -46.71 3.55
C ASP A 496 31.21 -47.02 3.25
N GLU A 497 32.06 -46.00 3.11
CA GLU A 497 33.45 -46.11 2.66
C GLU A 497 33.59 -46.73 1.26
N GLU A 498 32.54 -46.65 0.46
CA GLU A 498 32.54 -47.10 -0.92
C GLU A 498 33.17 -46.06 -1.85
N ILE A 499 33.79 -46.54 -2.93
CA ILE A 499 34.27 -45.68 -4.00
C ILE A 499 33.06 -45.06 -4.69
N VAL A 500 33.09 -43.74 -4.82
CA VAL A 500 32.05 -42.92 -5.48
C VAL A 500 32.66 -42.14 -6.64
N CYS A 501 31.83 -41.43 -7.39
CA CYS A 501 32.31 -40.65 -8.55
C CYS A 501 33.35 -39.61 -8.15
N THR A 502 33.14 -38.92 -7.02
CA THR A 502 34.06 -37.90 -6.50
C THR A 502 35.36 -38.47 -5.94
N THR A 503 35.47 -39.79 -5.72
CA THR A 503 36.74 -40.43 -5.35
C THR A 503 37.78 -40.22 -6.45
N CYS A 504 37.39 -40.33 -7.71
CA CYS A 504 38.30 -40.20 -8.85
C CYS A 504 38.14 -38.88 -9.62
N HIS A 505 36.99 -38.22 -9.52
CA HIS A 505 36.69 -37.00 -10.24
C HIS A 505 36.65 -35.76 -9.32
N LEU A 506 37.09 -34.63 -9.85
CA LEU A 506 36.87 -33.28 -9.29
C LEU A 506 35.69 -32.64 -10.03
N PRO A 507 34.47 -32.67 -9.46
CA PRO A 507 33.24 -32.35 -10.18
C PRO A 507 33.07 -30.86 -10.55
N HIS A 508 33.97 -29.97 -10.12
CA HIS A 508 33.96 -28.56 -10.49
C HIS A 508 35.01 -28.26 -11.56
N THR A 509 36.26 -28.59 -11.28
CA THR A 509 37.40 -28.27 -12.13
C THR A 509 38.57 -29.22 -11.88
N SER A 510 39.39 -29.45 -12.91
CA SER A 510 40.65 -30.21 -12.81
C SER A 510 41.65 -29.77 -13.89
N ASP A 511 42.95 -29.97 -13.62
CA ASP A 511 43.99 -29.86 -14.64
C ASP A 511 44.09 -31.09 -15.56
N ALA A 512 43.45 -32.21 -15.17
CA ALA A 512 43.42 -33.44 -15.94
C ALA A 512 42.14 -33.58 -16.80
N PRO A 513 42.25 -34.21 -17.98
CA PRO A 513 41.09 -34.45 -18.85
C PRO A 513 40.04 -35.30 -18.13
N PHE A 514 38.77 -35.15 -18.56
CA PHE A 514 37.61 -35.82 -17.95
C PHE A 514 37.40 -35.52 -16.45
N LEU A 515 37.94 -34.40 -15.97
CA LEU A 515 37.83 -33.96 -14.58
C LEU A 515 38.43 -34.96 -13.58
N LEU A 516 39.44 -35.73 -13.99
CA LEU A 516 40.09 -36.69 -13.10
C LEU A 516 40.94 -35.97 -12.05
N ARG A 517 41.13 -36.56 -10.87
CA ARG A 517 42.09 -36.03 -9.87
C ARG A 517 43.54 -36.17 -10.32
N ILE A 518 43.82 -37.16 -11.17
CA ILE A 518 45.16 -37.52 -11.65
C ILE A 518 45.12 -37.61 -13.19
N GLY A 519 46.17 -37.12 -13.85
CA GLY A 519 46.30 -37.06 -15.32
C GLY A 519 46.46 -38.40 -16.05
N VAL A 520 46.20 -39.53 -15.39
CA VAL A 520 46.34 -40.88 -15.93
C VAL A 520 44.96 -41.44 -16.27
N THR A 521 44.82 -42.04 -17.46
CA THR A 521 43.54 -42.56 -17.96
C THR A 521 43.55 -44.09 -18.04
N GLY A 522 42.38 -44.72 -17.93
CA GLY A 522 42.25 -46.18 -18.05
C GLY A 522 42.64 -46.93 -16.77
N GLY A 523 43.04 -48.20 -16.90
CA GLY A 523 43.39 -49.06 -15.76
C GLY A 523 44.60 -48.55 -14.96
N ASP A 524 45.45 -47.74 -15.59
CA ASP A 524 46.63 -47.14 -14.94
C ASP A 524 46.27 -46.17 -13.82
N LEU A 525 45.09 -45.52 -13.90
CA LEU A 525 44.57 -44.68 -12.82
C LEU A 525 44.38 -45.48 -11.51
N CYS A 526 43.99 -46.75 -11.63
CA CYS A 526 43.84 -47.61 -10.48
C CYS A 526 45.22 -47.87 -9.83
N TYR A 527 46.26 -48.08 -10.62
CA TYR A 527 47.60 -48.37 -10.09
C TYR A 527 48.27 -47.18 -9.41
N GLU A 528 47.90 -45.94 -9.77
CA GLU A 528 48.40 -44.73 -9.09
C GLU A 528 47.94 -44.65 -7.62
N CYS A 529 46.73 -45.16 -7.33
CA CYS A 529 46.20 -45.22 -5.96
C CYS A 529 46.43 -46.59 -5.29
N HIS A 530 46.47 -47.67 -6.06
CA HIS A 530 46.57 -49.07 -5.62
C HIS A 530 47.97 -49.68 -5.82
N GLN A 531 49.04 -48.96 -5.46
CA GLN A 531 50.36 -49.59 -5.35
C GLN A 531 50.31 -50.71 -4.29
N ARG A 532 50.73 -51.92 -4.68
CA ARG A 532 50.82 -53.10 -3.80
C ARG A 532 51.88 -52.93 -2.73
#